data_AF-A0AAF0XZT8-F1
#
_entry.id   AF-A0AAF0XZT8-F1
#
_cell.length_a   1.000
_cell.length_b   1.000
_cell.length_c   1.000
_cell.angle_alpha   90.00
_cell.angle_beta   90.00
_cell.angle_gamma   90.00
#
_symmetry.space_group_name_H-M   'P 1'
#
loop_
_entity.id
_entity.type
_entity.pdbx_description
1 polymer ?
#
loop_
_entity_poly.entity_id
_entity_poly.type
_entity_poly.pdbx_seq_one_letter_code
_entity_poly.pdbx_strand_id
1 'polypeptide(L)'
;MRLEKCWFCSSTVYPGHGIQFVRNDAKIFRFCRSKCHKNFKMKRNPRKVKWAKAYRRLHGKEMTQDSTSEYERKRNRPERYDRNLAENTLKAIKKIDKVRVARAEDHHKNRMKGKKSMERKQDAKELEQNICMIKPRLVPLEDPSLTLLKIKVKVPQQSEENRMEE
;
A
#
# COMPACT_ATOMS: atom_id res chain seq x y z
N MET A 1 19.16 -1.06 -23.40
CA MET A 1 19.23 -1.71 -22.07
C MET A 1 17.84 -2.23 -21.71
N ARG A 2 17.68 -3.50 -21.30
CA ARG A 2 16.36 -4.10 -21.01
C ARG A 2 16.24 -4.44 -19.52
N LEU A 3 15.12 -4.03 -18.91
CA LEU A 3 14.77 -4.43 -17.55
C LEU A 3 14.00 -5.75 -17.60
N GLU A 4 14.57 -6.78 -16.99
CA GLU A 4 13.97 -8.09 -16.96
C GLU A 4 13.18 -8.30 -15.66
N LYS A 5 12.23 -9.24 -15.67
CA LYS A 5 11.54 -9.64 -14.45
C LYS A 5 12.19 -10.88 -13.87
N CYS A 6 12.37 -10.90 -12.55
CA CYS A 6 12.84 -12.09 -11.86
C CYS A 6 11.79 -13.20 -11.95
N TRP A 7 12.24 -14.42 -12.22
CA TRP A 7 11.36 -15.58 -12.33
C TRP A 7 10.61 -15.90 -11.02
N PHE A 8 11.26 -15.72 -9.87
CA PHE A 8 10.68 -16.07 -8.56
C PHE A 8 9.89 -14.91 -7.93
N CYS A 9 10.52 -13.75 -7.81
CA CYS A 9 9.97 -12.58 -7.10
C CYS A 9 9.07 -11.70 -8.00
N SER A 10 9.23 -11.81 -9.32
CA SER A 10 8.66 -10.88 -10.33
C SER A 10 9.05 -9.41 -10.14
N SER A 11 10.07 -9.11 -9.31
CA SER A 11 10.69 -7.80 -9.23
C SER A 11 11.53 -7.50 -10.48
N THR A 12 11.78 -6.23 -10.73
CA THR A 12 12.68 -5.77 -11.79
C THR A 12 14.12 -6.15 -11.49
N VAL A 13 14.83 -6.60 -12.53
CA VAL A 13 16.26 -6.92 -12.51
C VAL A 13 16.94 -5.90 -13.41
N TYR A 14 17.77 -5.06 -12.80
CA TYR A 14 18.61 -4.11 -13.51
C TYR A 14 19.89 -4.80 -13.99
N PRO A 15 20.49 -4.34 -15.10
CA PRO A 15 21.78 -4.86 -15.56
C PRO A 15 22.87 -4.76 -14.49
N GLY A 16 23.77 -5.75 -14.46
CA GLY A 16 24.78 -5.88 -13.41
C GLY A 16 24.25 -6.45 -12.08
N HIS A 17 22.94 -6.65 -11.93
CA HIS A 17 22.35 -7.22 -10.71
C HIS A 17 21.78 -8.63 -10.92
N GLY A 18 21.87 -9.43 -9.86
CA GLY A 18 21.22 -10.72 -9.79
C GLY A 18 22.06 -11.86 -10.38
N ILE A 19 21.40 -12.98 -10.67
CA ILE A 19 22.02 -14.19 -11.18
C ILE A 19 21.16 -14.72 -12.31
N GLN A 20 21.80 -15.20 -13.39
CA GLN A 20 21.14 -15.91 -14.47
C GLN A 20 21.51 -17.40 -14.38
N PHE A 21 20.50 -18.25 -14.38
CA PHE A 21 20.66 -19.70 -14.48
C PHE A 21 20.12 -20.16 -15.83
N VAL A 22 20.95 -20.84 -16.61
CA VAL A 22 20.55 -21.45 -17.88
C VAL A 22 20.43 -22.94 -17.63
N ARG A 23 19.25 -23.49 -17.93
CA ARG A 23 18.99 -24.92 -17.82
C ARG A 23 19.24 -25.61 -19.17
N ASN A 24 19.50 -26.91 -19.15
CA ASN A 24 19.80 -27.71 -20.36
C ASN A 24 18.73 -27.62 -21.46
N ASP A 25 17.47 -27.29 -21.13
CA ASP A 25 16.39 -27.03 -22.09
C ASP A 25 16.44 -25.62 -22.72
N ALA A 26 17.61 -24.97 -22.66
CA ALA A 26 17.86 -23.59 -23.06
C ALA A 26 16.96 -22.54 -22.36
N LYS A 27 16.25 -22.90 -21.27
CA LYS A 27 15.44 -21.94 -20.53
C LYS A 27 16.31 -21.09 -19.62
N ILE A 28 16.13 -19.78 -19.76
CA ILE A 28 16.85 -18.77 -19.01
C ILE A 28 16.00 -18.33 -17.82
N PHE A 29 16.51 -18.56 -16.61
CA PHE A 29 15.92 -18.09 -15.37
C PHE A 29 16.75 -16.93 -14.82
N ARG A 30 16.14 -15.74 -14.74
CA ARG A 30 16.78 -14.55 -14.14
C ARG A 30 16.29 -14.37 -12.72
N PHE A 31 17.21 -14.10 -11.78
CA PHE A 31 16.90 -13.90 -10.37
C PHE A 31 17.34 -12.52 -9.88
N CYS A 32 16.46 -11.85 -9.12
CA CYS A 32 16.71 -10.54 -8.55
C CYS A 32 17.84 -10.55 -7.48
N ARG A 33 17.89 -11.59 -6.64
CA ARG A 33 18.81 -11.73 -5.49
C ARG A 33 19.10 -13.20 -5.18
N SER A 34 20.14 -13.46 -4.40
CA SER A 34 20.51 -14.80 -3.91
C SER A 34 19.36 -15.52 -3.20
N LYS A 35 18.51 -14.79 -2.45
CA LYS A 35 17.28 -15.34 -1.83
C LYS A 35 16.37 -16.06 -2.83
N CYS A 36 16.15 -15.46 -4.00
CA CYS A 36 15.29 -16.05 -5.04
C CYS A 36 15.94 -17.26 -5.69
N HIS A 37 17.25 -17.17 -5.93
CA HIS A 37 18.02 -18.27 -6.50
C HIS A 37 18.10 -19.48 -5.55
N LYS A 38 18.33 -19.27 -4.24
CA LYS A 38 18.32 -20.33 -3.23
C LYS A 38 16.95 -21.01 -3.12
N ASN A 39 15.85 -20.23 -3.09
CA ASN A 39 14.50 -20.79 -3.07
C ASN A 39 14.17 -21.60 -4.33
N PHE A 40 14.66 -21.17 -5.49
CA PHE A 40 14.55 -21.92 -6.74
C PHE A 40 15.32 -23.25 -6.67
N LYS A 41 16.56 -23.24 -6.17
CA LYS A 41 17.36 -24.47 -5.94
C LYS A 41 16.68 -25.42 -4.96
N MET A 42 16.05 -24.90 -3.91
CA MET A 42 15.21 -25.65 -2.98
C MET A 42 13.87 -26.11 -3.57
N LYS A 43 13.62 -25.91 -4.87
CA LYS A 43 12.39 -26.28 -5.58
C LYS A 43 11.11 -25.72 -4.94
N ARG A 44 11.19 -24.59 -4.23
CA ARG A 44 10.00 -23.95 -3.63
C ARG A 44 9.13 -23.35 -4.73
N ASN A 45 7.82 -23.60 -4.66
CA ASN A 45 6.88 -23.05 -5.63
C ASN A 45 6.55 -21.57 -5.29
N PRO A 46 6.86 -20.60 -6.17
CA PRO A 46 6.57 -19.18 -5.91
C PRO A 46 5.07 -18.88 -5.73
N ARG A 47 4.18 -19.75 -6.24
CA ARG A 47 2.73 -19.62 -6.03
C ARG A 47 2.28 -19.94 -4.60
N LYS A 48 3.10 -20.66 -3.81
CA LYS A 48 2.83 -20.96 -2.39
C LYS A 48 3.57 -20.01 -1.45
N VAL A 49 4.52 -19.22 -1.96
CA VAL A 49 5.35 -18.33 -1.15
C VAL A 49 4.69 -16.96 -1.01
N LYS A 50 4.20 -16.65 0.20
CA LYS A 50 3.32 -15.50 0.49
C LYS A 50 3.82 -14.12 0.02
N TRP A 51 5.14 -13.91 -0.02
CA TRP A 51 5.75 -12.63 -0.39
C TRP A 51 5.98 -12.47 -1.90
N ALA A 52 5.91 -13.55 -2.69
CA ALA A 52 6.09 -13.48 -4.13
C ALA A 52 4.85 -12.87 -4.80
N LYS A 53 5.04 -12.09 -5.88
CA LYS A 53 3.90 -11.51 -6.63
C LYS A 53 3.01 -12.58 -7.24
N ALA A 54 3.56 -13.73 -7.64
CA ALA A 54 2.78 -14.87 -8.15
C ALA A 54 1.71 -15.33 -7.14
N TYR A 55 2.06 -15.46 -5.85
CA TYR A 55 1.11 -15.76 -4.78
C TYR A 55 0.08 -14.63 -4.65
N ARG A 56 0.52 -13.37 -4.65
CA ARG A 56 -0.39 -12.21 -4.49
C ARG A 56 -1.46 -12.14 -5.58
N ARG A 57 -1.10 -12.40 -6.83
CA ARG A 57 -2.03 -12.44 -7.97
C ARG A 57 -3.03 -13.59 -7.84
N LEU A 58 -2.54 -14.80 -7.54
CA LEU A 58 -3.40 -15.98 -7.37
C LEU A 58 -4.43 -15.80 -6.24
N HIS A 59 -4.02 -15.18 -5.14
CA HIS A 59 -4.87 -14.95 -3.97
C HIS A 59 -5.63 -13.60 -4.01
N GLY A 60 -5.77 -12.98 -5.20
CA GLY A 60 -6.58 -11.76 -5.36
C GLY A 60 -6.09 -10.56 -4.55
N LYS A 61 -4.79 -10.51 -4.18
CA LYS A 61 -4.20 -9.36 -3.45
C LYS A 61 -3.78 -8.22 -4.38
N GLU A 62 -3.60 -8.51 -5.67
CA GLU A 62 -3.29 -7.56 -6.75
C GLU A 62 -4.36 -7.69 -7.83
N MET A 63 -4.69 -6.57 -8.49
CA MET A 63 -5.56 -6.56 -9.67
C MET A 63 -4.86 -7.30 -10.81
N THR A 64 -5.43 -8.42 -11.26
CA THR A 64 -4.78 -9.32 -12.24
C THR A 64 -5.28 -9.11 -13.67
N GLN A 65 -6.57 -8.78 -13.84
CA GLN A 65 -7.18 -8.48 -15.13
C GLN A 65 -7.40 -6.97 -15.21
N ASP A 66 -6.49 -6.27 -15.90
CA ASP A 66 -6.62 -4.83 -16.14
C ASP A 66 -6.15 -4.49 -17.55
N SER A 67 -6.88 -3.60 -18.23
CA SER A 67 -6.54 -3.13 -19.57
C SER A 67 -5.21 -2.39 -19.61
N THR A 68 -4.78 -1.78 -18.50
CA THR A 68 -3.45 -1.14 -18.44
C THR A 68 -2.29 -2.14 -18.60
N SER A 69 -2.50 -3.42 -18.27
CA SER A 69 -1.45 -4.45 -18.36
C SER A 69 -1.16 -4.86 -19.80
N GLU A 70 -2.11 -4.67 -20.72
CA GLU A 70 -1.94 -5.03 -22.14
C GLU A 70 -0.87 -4.19 -22.85
N TYR A 71 -0.65 -2.97 -22.39
CA TYR A 71 0.37 -2.07 -22.92
C TYR A 71 1.81 -2.55 -22.64
N GLU A 72 2.02 -3.39 -21.61
CA GLU A 72 3.34 -3.95 -21.27
C GLU A 72 3.72 -5.18 -22.11
N ARG A 73 2.90 -5.58 -23.10
CA ARG A 73 3.14 -6.76 -23.92
C ARG A 73 4.45 -6.66 -24.72
N LYS A 74 5.14 -7.80 -24.85
CA LYS A 74 6.35 -7.90 -25.68
C LYS A 74 5.97 -7.83 -27.17
N ARG A 75 6.52 -6.86 -27.89
CA ARG A 75 6.40 -6.77 -29.36
C ARG A 75 7.54 -7.56 -30.01
N ASN A 76 7.21 -8.52 -30.86
CA ASN A 76 8.19 -9.31 -31.61
C ASN A 76 8.50 -8.69 -32.98
N ARG A 77 7.57 -7.91 -33.54
CA ARG A 77 7.77 -7.16 -34.79
C ARG A 77 8.17 -5.72 -34.46
N PRO A 78 9.34 -5.23 -34.92
CA PRO A 78 9.70 -3.84 -34.80
C PRO A 78 8.92 -3.00 -35.83
N GLU A 79 8.60 -1.77 -35.44
CA GLU A 79 8.07 -0.73 -36.34
C GLU A 79 9.22 0.17 -36.78
N ARG A 80 9.04 0.85 -37.92
CA ARG A 80 9.98 1.92 -38.32
C ARG A 80 9.90 3.05 -37.30
N TYR A 81 11.02 3.74 -37.10
CA TYR A 81 11.07 4.85 -36.16
C TYR A 81 10.35 6.07 -36.72
N ASP A 82 9.35 6.56 -35.98
CA ASP A 82 8.66 7.82 -36.25
C ASP A 82 8.73 8.72 -35.00
N ARG A 83 9.21 9.96 -35.16
CA ARG A 83 9.40 10.89 -34.04
C ARG A 83 8.08 11.26 -33.35
N ASN A 84 7.04 11.54 -34.12
CA ASN A 84 5.72 11.91 -33.60
C ASN A 84 5.10 10.75 -32.81
N LEU A 85 5.26 9.51 -33.30
CA LEU A 85 4.82 8.31 -32.59
C LEU A 85 5.56 8.16 -31.26
N ALA A 86 6.89 8.29 -31.27
CA ALA A 86 7.71 8.21 -30.06
C ALA A 86 7.28 9.25 -29.02
N GLU A 87 7.07 10.51 -29.41
CA GLU A 87 6.63 11.56 -28.50
C GLU A 87 5.24 11.27 -27.90
N ASN A 88 4.30 10.84 -28.73
CA ASN A 88 2.96 10.46 -28.29
C ASN A 88 2.99 9.27 -27.32
N THR A 89 3.84 8.28 -27.56
CA THR A 89 4.00 7.14 -26.64
C THR A 89 4.56 7.55 -25.28
N LEU A 90 5.54 8.46 -25.23
CA LEU A 90 6.09 8.98 -23.97
C LEU A 90 5.03 9.74 -23.15
N LYS A 91 4.18 10.53 -23.82
CA LYS A 91 3.04 11.21 -23.18
C LYS A 91 2.01 10.20 -22.66
N ALA A 92 1.72 9.14 -23.44
CA ALA A 92 0.77 8.09 -23.07
C ALA A 92 1.24 7.27 -21.86
N ILE A 93 2.52 6.87 -21.80
CA ILE A 93 3.09 6.07 -20.70
C ILE A 93 2.83 6.73 -19.33
N LYS A 94 3.09 8.04 -19.21
CA LYS A 94 2.85 8.79 -17.96
C LYS A 94 1.38 8.76 -17.53
N LYS A 95 0.46 8.83 -18.49
CA LYS A 95 -0.99 8.76 -18.22
C LYS A 95 -1.40 7.36 -17.79
N ILE A 96 -0.91 6.32 -18.47
CA ILE A 96 -1.17 4.92 -18.15
C ILE A 96 -0.69 4.57 -16.73
N ASP A 97 0.50 5.04 -16.35
CA ASP A 97 1.04 4.83 -15.00
C ASP A 97 0.15 5.43 -13.92
N LYS A 98 -0.34 6.66 -14.11
CA LYS A 98 -1.28 7.31 -13.18
C LYS A 98 -2.56 6.50 -13.01
N VAL A 99 -3.16 6.06 -14.12
CA VAL A 99 -4.38 5.24 -14.11
C VAL A 99 -4.15 3.92 -13.38
N ARG A 100 -3.01 3.27 -13.65
CA ARG A 100 -2.64 2.00 -13.00
C ARG A 100 -2.48 2.15 -11.48
N VAL A 101 -1.82 3.22 -11.03
CA VAL A 101 -1.64 3.48 -9.59
C VAL A 101 -3.00 3.73 -8.93
N ALA A 102 -3.85 4.59 -9.52
CA ALA A 102 -5.18 4.86 -8.99
C ALA A 102 -6.05 3.59 -8.87
N ARG A 103 -6.10 2.76 -9.92
CA ARG A 103 -6.83 1.48 -9.91
C ARG A 103 -6.28 0.52 -8.84
N ALA A 104 -4.97 0.46 -8.66
CA ALA A 104 -4.35 -0.38 -7.64
C ALA A 104 -4.69 0.08 -6.21
N GLU A 105 -4.74 1.39 -5.99
CA GLU A 105 -5.17 1.99 -4.71
C GLU A 105 -6.65 1.69 -4.43
N ASP A 106 -7.52 1.81 -5.42
CA ASP A 106 -8.94 1.52 -5.26
C ASP A 106 -9.20 0.03 -4.98
N HIS A 107 -8.49 -0.87 -5.68
CA HIS A 107 -8.51 -2.30 -5.38
C HIS A 107 -8.05 -2.57 -3.92
N HIS A 108 -7.03 -1.85 -3.45
CA HIS A 108 -6.58 -1.95 -2.06
C HIS A 108 -7.64 -1.46 -1.06
N LYS A 109 -8.23 -0.28 -1.30
CA LYS A 109 -9.30 0.31 -0.47
C LYS A 109 -10.50 -0.63 -0.36
N ASN A 110 -10.96 -1.17 -1.48
CA ASN A 110 -12.08 -2.12 -1.53
C ASN A 110 -11.80 -3.39 -0.73
N ARG A 111 -10.56 -3.90 -0.77
CA ARG A 111 -10.15 -5.08 0.01
C ARG A 111 -10.04 -4.81 1.52
N MET A 112 -9.68 -3.59 1.91
CA MET A 112 -9.57 -3.20 3.31
C MET A 112 -10.91 -2.73 3.91
N LYS A 113 -11.93 -2.50 3.06
CA LYS A 113 -13.28 -2.14 3.48
C LYS A 113 -13.83 -3.18 4.46
N GLY A 114 -14.46 -2.72 5.54
CA GLY A 114 -15.06 -3.59 6.57
C GLY A 114 -14.11 -4.03 7.68
N LYS A 115 -12.78 -4.02 7.48
CA LYS A 115 -11.82 -4.42 8.52
C LYS A 115 -11.99 -3.60 9.81
N LYS A 116 -12.12 -2.28 9.68
CA LYS A 116 -12.30 -1.35 10.83
C LYS A 116 -13.57 -1.65 11.64
N SER A 117 -14.65 -2.10 11.00
CA SER A 117 -15.88 -2.48 11.72
C SER A 117 -15.68 -3.79 12.48
N MET A 118 -14.97 -4.75 11.90
CA MET A 118 -14.64 -6.00 12.57
C MET A 118 -13.70 -5.80 13.75
N GLU A 119 -12.70 -4.93 13.59
CA GLU A 119 -11.76 -4.52 14.64
C GLU A 119 -12.52 -3.91 15.82
N ARG A 120 -13.38 -2.90 15.58
CA ARG A 120 -14.25 -2.34 16.64
C ARG A 120 -15.10 -3.37 17.37
N LYS A 121 -15.62 -4.38 16.66
CA LYS A 121 -16.39 -5.48 17.27
C LYS A 121 -15.51 -6.41 18.10
N GLN A 122 -14.26 -6.62 17.70
CA GLN A 122 -13.28 -7.39 18.47
C GLN A 122 -12.88 -6.61 19.71
N ASP A 123 -12.52 -5.34 19.56
CA ASP A 123 -12.17 -4.44 20.67
C ASP A 123 -13.29 -4.38 21.70
N ALA A 124 -14.56 -4.26 21.27
CA ALA A 124 -15.70 -4.28 22.18
C ALA A 124 -15.80 -5.60 22.97
N LYS A 125 -15.61 -6.75 22.30
CA LYS A 125 -15.61 -8.07 22.96
C LYS A 125 -14.43 -8.24 23.90
N GLU A 126 -13.25 -7.74 23.51
CA GLU A 126 -12.05 -7.79 24.34
C GLU A 126 -12.20 -6.93 25.59
N LEU A 127 -12.82 -5.74 25.46
CA LEU A 127 -13.17 -4.89 26.59
C LEU A 127 -14.15 -5.61 27.52
N GLU A 128 -15.23 -6.22 26.99
CA GLU A 128 -16.21 -6.99 27.77
C GLU A 128 -15.59 -8.17 28.53
N GLN A 129 -14.68 -8.91 27.90
CA GLN A 129 -14.03 -10.08 28.50
C GLN A 129 -12.97 -9.69 29.54
N ASN A 130 -12.22 -8.62 29.28
CA ASN A 130 -11.07 -8.22 30.08
C ASN A 130 -11.31 -6.96 30.90
N ILE A 131 -12.58 -6.64 31.25
CA ILE A 131 -12.95 -5.49 32.10
C ILE A 131 -12.07 -5.44 33.36
N CYS A 132 -11.79 -6.60 33.96
CA CYS A 132 -11.00 -6.72 35.18
C CYS A 132 -9.52 -6.30 35.05
N MET A 133 -8.95 -6.34 33.85
CA MET A 133 -7.56 -5.91 33.60
C MET A 133 -7.44 -4.40 33.42
N ILE A 134 -8.57 -3.73 33.18
CA ILE A 134 -8.65 -2.29 32.97
C ILE A 134 -8.92 -1.66 34.33
N LYS A 135 -7.89 -1.04 34.93
CA LYS A 135 -8.13 -0.17 36.09
C LYS A 135 -9.07 0.95 35.64
N PRO A 136 -10.22 1.14 36.31
CA PRO A 136 -11.11 2.25 35.96
C PRO A 136 -10.31 3.55 36.09
N ARG A 137 -10.45 4.44 35.11
CA ARG A 137 -9.90 5.80 35.14
C ARG A 137 -10.64 6.70 36.16
N LEU A 138 -11.19 6.09 37.21
CA LEU A 138 -11.91 6.73 38.31
C LEU A 138 -11.10 6.72 39.61
N VAL A 139 -9.79 6.55 39.51
CA VAL A 139 -8.90 7.13 40.52
C VAL A 139 -8.00 8.21 39.89
N PRO A 140 -8.54 9.37 39.48
CA PRO A 140 -7.82 10.62 39.66
C PRO A 140 -7.93 10.98 41.15
N LEU A 141 -6.85 10.70 41.90
CA LEU A 141 -6.39 11.49 43.04
C LEU A 141 -7.50 12.20 43.83
N GLU A 142 -8.17 11.49 44.75
CA GLU A 142 -8.82 12.16 45.89
C GLU A 142 -7.73 12.62 46.87
N ASP A 143 -6.80 13.45 46.40
CA ASP A 143 -5.89 14.21 47.24
C ASP A 143 -6.46 15.64 47.30
N PRO A 144 -7.03 16.08 48.45
CA PRO A 144 -7.62 17.41 48.61
C PRO A 144 -6.65 18.59 48.39
N SER A 145 -5.37 18.33 48.11
CA SER A 145 -4.32 19.33 47.89
C SER A 145 -4.24 19.89 46.47
N LEU A 146 -4.93 19.28 45.48
CA LEU A 146 -4.83 19.68 44.06
C LEU A 146 -6.08 20.38 43.49
N THR A 147 -7.13 20.59 44.28
CA THR A 147 -8.26 21.44 43.86
C THR A 147 -7.89 22.92 44.01
N LEU A 148 -7.55 23.58 42.90
CA LEU A 148 -7.42 25.03 42.88
C LEU A 148 -8.76 25.70 43.26
N LEU A 149 -8.73 26.52 44.31
CA LEU A 149 -9.86 27.33 44.76
C LEU A 149 -10.37 28.20 43.60
N LYS A 150 -11.67 28.11 43.29
CA LYS A 150 -12.32 28.97 42.30
C LYS A 150 -12.32 30.42 42.79
N ILE A 151 -11.31 31.19 42.41
CA ILE A 151 -11.30 32.65 42.56
C ILE A 151 -12.32 33.21 41.57
N LYS A 152 -13.39 33.81 42.10
CA LYS A 152 -14.46 34.43 41.31
C LYS A 152 -13.99 35.83 40.89
N VAL A 153 -13.44 35.95 39.69
CA VAL A 153 -13.09 37.26 39.12
C VAL A 153 -14.38 37.94 38.63
N LYS A 154 -14.66 39.14 39.14
CA LYS A 154 -15.81 39.96 38.73
C LYS A 154 -15.39 40.75 37.49
N VAL A 155 -15.93 40.40 36.33
CA VAL A 155 -15.71 41.15 35.07
C VAL A 155 -16.67 42.35 35.05
N PRO A 156 -16.19 43.59 34.80
CA PRO A 156 -17.08 44.74 34.64
C PRO A 156 -17.78 44.69 33.28
N GLN A 157 -19.10 44.97 33.28
CA GLN A 157 -19.91 45.10 32.07
C GLN A 157 -19.60 46.44 31.40
N GLN A 158 -19.18 46.40 30.13
CA GLN A 158 -19.20 47.59 29.27
C GLN A 158 -20.56 47.69 28.61
N SER A 159 -21.19 48.84 28.77
CA SER A 159 -22.51 49.24 28.25
C SER A 159 -22.49 49.35 26.73
N GLU A 160 -23.44 48.68 26.08
CA GLU A 160 -23.81 48.94 24.68
C GLU A 160 -24.58 50.26 24.62
N GLU A 161 -23.88 51.35 24.29
CA GLU A 161 -24.51 52.59 23.87
C GLU A 161 -23.82 53.13 22.62
N ASN A 162 -24.62 53.16 21.55
CA ASN A 162 -24.68 54.18 20.49
C ASN A 162 -24.33 53.76 19.05
N ARG A 163 -25.38 53.99 18.23
CA ARG A 163 -25.41 54.51 16.85
C ARG A 163 -25.61 53.52 15.71
N MET A 164 -26.88 53.14 15.60
CA MET A 164 -27.68 53.36 14.39
C MET A 164 -27.60 54.83 13.99
N GLU A 165 -27.13 55.14 12.78
CA GLU A 165 -27.46 56.36 12.03
C GLU A 165 -27.33 56.03 10.55
N GLU A 166 -28.27 56.58 9.80
CA GLU A 166 -28.54 56.44 8.36
C GLU A 166 -27.38 56.85 7.44
#